data_AF-A0A6A5UDG5-F1
#
_entry.id   AF-A0A6A5UDG5-F1
#
_cell.length_a   1.000
_cell.length_b   1.000
_cell.length_c   1.000
_cell.angle_alpha   90.00
_cell.angle_beta   90.00
_cell.angle_gamma   90.00
#
_symmetry.space_group_name_H-M   'P 1'
#
loop_
_entity.id
_entity.type
_entity.pdbx_description
1 polymer ?
#
loop_
_entity_poly.entity_id
_entity_poly.type
_entity_poly.pdbx_seq_one_letter_code
_entity_poly.pdbx_strand_id
1 'polypeptide(L)'
;MAPTLRQTTKAKTRASEEDSRPWRHRVPRHKLFPKNKGLVSLKTPKWLAHATIANATHSPLLRLPAELRTRIFQYAMSVPNMIILPIGQRHTYGPVDDKLPALHLPGVCRQIYSETATMAYGENCFSFWTSGVLLAWLSKRTPAQQEAVYTLQVGGWLRFTQAKKAGLEDEVKKICPKLREIAFFGSEFLGMGWSRYTGISAA
;
A
#
# COMPACT_ATOMS: atom_id res chain seq x y z
N MET A 1 -19.35 -8.26 -61.80
CA MET A 1 -18.59 -7.13 -61.21
C MET A 1 -19.23 -6.78 -59.87
N ALA A 2 -18.63 -7.15 -58.74
CA ALA A 2 -19.17 -6.85 -57.41
C ALA A 2 -18.06 -6.35 -56.46
N PRO A 3 -17.72 -5.05 -56.50
CA PRO A 3 -16.72 -4.46 -55.62
C PRO A 3 -17.39 -3.60 -54.55
N THR A 4 -18.24 -4.15 -53.68
CA THR A 4 -18.93 -3.35 -52.64
C THR A 4 -18.79 -3.91 -51.21
N LEU A 5 -18.43 -5.18 -51.03
CA LEU A 5 -18.31 -5.77 -49.67
C LEU A 5 -17.00 -5.43 -48.94
N ARG A 6 -15.95 -5.00 -49.65
CA ARG A 6 -14.61 -4.79 -49.07
C ARG A 6 -14.37 -3.37 -48.54
N GLN A 7 -15.26 -2.42 -48.86
CA GLN A 7 -15.16 -1.04 -48.39
C GLN A 7 -15.81 -0.84 -47.01
N THR A 8 -16.87 -1.61 -46.71
CA THR A 8 -17.61 -1.52 -45.43
C THR A 8 -16.80 -2.05 -44.23
N THR A 9 -15.91 -3.03 -44.46
CA THR A 9 -15.03 -3.57 -43.41
C THR A 9 -13.92 -2.60 -43.03
N LYS A 10 -13.31 -1.88 -43.99
CA LYS A 10 -12.29 -0.86 -43.70
C LYS A 10 -12.83 0.35 -42.94
N ALA A 11 -14.08 0.76 -43.22
CA ALA A 11 -14.72 1.86 -42.50
C ALA A 11 -15.00 1.50 -41.02
N LYS A 12 -15.37 0.25 -40.74
CA LYS A 12 -15.66 -0.24 -39.38
C LYS A 12 -14.39 -0.35 -38.51
N THR A 13 -13.25 -0.72 -39.11
CA THR A 13 -11.97 -0.78 -38.39
C THR A 13 -11.45 0.61 -38.00
N ARG A 14 -11.63 1.61 -38.88
CA ARG A 14 -11.18 2.99 -38.60
C ARG A 14 -11.99 3.68 -37.50
N ALA A 15 -13.30 3.44 -37.45
CA ALA A 15 -14.15 3.91 -36.34
C ALA A 15 -13.77 3.23 -35.00
N SER A 16 -13.42 1.94 -35.02
CA SER A 16 -12.92 1.21 -33.83
C SER A 16 -11.52 1.66 -33.38
N GLU A 17 -10.66 2.11 -34.30
CA GLU A 17 -9.34 2.69 -33.98
C GLU A 17 -9.46 4.12 -33.41
N GLU A 18 -10.46 4.89 -33.82
CA GLU A 18 -10.74 6.20 -33.22
C GLU A 18 -11.36 6.10 -31.81
N ASP A 19 -12.22 5.11 -31.57
CA ASP A 19 -12.83 4.86 -30.25
C ASP A 19 -11.87 4.18 -29.25
N SER A 20 -10.81 3.54 -29.75
CA SER A 20 -9.73 2.97 -28.92
C SER A 20 -8.62 3.97 -28.61
N ARG A 21 -8.76 5.24 -29.02
CA ARG A 21 -7.95 6.32 -28.44
C ARG A 21 -8.21 6.32 -26.94
N PRO A 22 -7.17 6.16 -26.10
CA PRO A 22 -7.38 5.99 -24.68
C PRO A 22 -8.05 7.27 -24.19
N TRP A 23 -9.30 7.15 -23.71
CA TRP A 23 -10.02 8.17 -22.97
C TRP A 23 -9.23 8.53 -21.71
N ARG A 24 -8.12 9.27 -21.89
CA ARG A 24 -7.36 9.91 -20.82
C ARG A 24 -7.89 11.31 -20.61
N HIS A 25 -9.21 11.47 -20.63
CA HIS A 25 -9.78 12.54 -19.83
C HIS A 25 -9.43 12.17 -18.38
N ARG A 26 -8.37 12.79 -17.85
CA ARG A 26 -8.13 12.78 -16.42
C ARG A 26 -9.37 13.40 -15.81
N VAL A 27 -10.28 12.55 -15.35
CA VAL A 27 -11.40 12.98 -14.52
C VAL A 27 -10.79 13.89 -13.46
N PRO A 28 -11.25 15.16 -13.35
CA PRO A 28 -10.68 16.10 -12.42
C PRO A 28 -10.61 15.44 -11.04
N ARG A 29 -9.40 15.26 -10.51
CA ARG A 29 -9.25 14.68 -9.17
C ARG A 29 -9.90 15.66 -8.21
N HIS A 30 -11.05 15.28 -7.67
CA HIS A 30 -11.73 16.09 -6.67
C HIS A 30 -10.76 16.38 -5.52
N LYS A 31 -10.73 17.63 -5.05
CA LYS A 31 -9.89 18.02 -3.91
C LYS A 31 -10.25 17.13 -2.72
N LEU A 32 -9.30 16.32 -2.27
CA LEU A 32 -9.44 15.57 -1.02
C LEU A 32 -9.23 16.56 0.13
N PHE A 33 -10.17 16.60 1.07
CA PHE A 33 -10.02 17.41 2.28
C PHE A 33 -9.13 16.66 3.26
N PRO A 34 -7.93 17.16 3.59
CA PRO A 34 -7.12 16.55 4.63
C PRO A 34 -7.81 16.74 5.99
N LYS A 35 -7.76 15.70 6.81
CA LYS A 35 -8.06 15.69 8.25
C LYS A 35 -6.75 15.86 9.01
N ASN A 36 -6.85 16.01 10.33
CA ASN A 36 -5.71 15.95 11.24
C ASN A 36 -4.75 14.81 10.86
N LYS A 37 -3.45 15.10 10.87
CA LYS A 37 -2.37 14.15 10.57
C LYS A 37 -2.35 13.58 9.15
N GLY A 38 -2.99 14.25 8.18
CA GLY A 38 -2.86 13.97 6.74
C GLY A 38 -3.78 12.87 6.19
N LEU A 39 -4.69 12.30 7.01
CA LEU A 39 -5.70 11.35 6.55
C LEU A 39 -6.81 12.05 5.75
N VAL A 40 -7.54 11.32 4.92
CA VAL A 40 -8.70 11.86 4.20
C VAL A 40 -9.87 12.09 5.17
N SER A 41 -10.53 13.24 5.06
CA SER A 41 -11.73 13.55 5.82
C SER A 41 -12.88 12.58 5.51
N LEU A 42 -13.57 12.15 6.56
CA LEU A 42 -14.78 11.30 6.45
C LEU A 42 -16.04 12.12 6.15
N LYS A 43 -15.93 13.44 6.00
CA LYS A 43 -17.04 14.26 5.51
C LYS A 43 -17.37 13.83 4.08
N THR A 44 -18.54 13.23 3.93
CA THR A 44 -19.06 12.78 2.64
C THR A 44 -19.69 13.97 1.93
N PRO A 45 -19.19 14.37 0.75
CA PRO A 45 -19.82 15.45 0.00
C PRO A 45 -21.22 15.01 -0.45
N LYS A 46 -22.16 15.97 -0.58
CA LYS A 46 -23.58 15.68 -0.87
C LYS A 46 -23.77 14.74 -2.07
N TRP A 47 -22.98 14.92 -3.13
CA TRP A 47 -23.04 14.10 -4.34
C TRP A 47 -22.59 12.63 -4.13
N LEU A 48 -21.82 12.32 -3.08
CA LEU A 48 -21.44 10.95 -2.69
C LEU A 48 -22.35 10.35 -1.59
N ALA A 49 -23.29 11.12 -1.06
CA ALA A 49 -24.13 10.67 0.05
C ALA A 49 -24.92 9.40 -0.32
N HIS A 50 -25.55 9.40 -1.50
CA HIS A 50 -26.30 8.25 -2.01
C HIS A 50 -25.43 6.99 -2.15
N ALA A 51 -24.24 7.11 -2.74
CA ALA A 51 -23.32 5.98 -2.89
C ALA A 51 -22.84 5.46 -1.53
N THR A 52 -22.61 6.35 -0.56
CA THR A 52 -22.18 5.97 0.78
C THR A 52 -23.30 5.23 1.52
N ILE A 53 -24.54 5.72 1.44
CA ILE A 53 -25.72 5.06 2.02
C ILE A 53 -25.94 3.70 1.36
N ALA A 54 -25.89 3.63 0.02
CA ALA A 54 -26.06 2.38 -0.72
C ALA A 54 -24.99 1.35 -0.35
N ASN A 55 -23.73 1.77 -0.24
CA ASN A 55 -22.64 0.91 0.18
C ASN A 55 -22.86 0.38 1.60
N ALA A 56 -23.26 1.23 2.55
CA ALA A 56 -23.51 0.81 3.92
C ALA A 56 -24.70 -0.16 4.06
N THR A 57 -25.74 0.00 3.23
CA THR A 57 -27.00 -0.75 3.33
C THR A 57 -27.02 -2.02 2.47
N HIS A 58 -26.34 -2.03 1.33
CA HIS A 58 -26.40 -3.14 0.38
C HIS A 58 -25.11 -3.96 0.33
N SER A 59 -23.96 -3.41 0.71
CA SER A 59 -22.71 -4.18 0.71
C SER A 59 -22.77 -5.27 1.79
N PRO A 60 -22.59 -6.56 1.44
CA PRO A 60 -22.49 -7.63 2.43
C PRO A 60 -21.33 -7.39 3.40
N LEU A 61 -20.20 -6.87 2.91
CA LEU A 61 -19.01 -6.59 3.71
C LEU A 61 -19.23 -5.43 4.69
N LEU A 62 -19.82 -4.32 4.24
CA LEU A 62 -19.97 -3.12 5.10
C LEU A 62 -21.12 -3.22 6.10
N ARG A 63 -22.02 -4.19 5.92
CA ARG A 63 -23.06 -4.53 6.91
C ARG A 63 -22.56 -5.39 8.07
N LEU A 64 -21.39 -6.01 7.95
CA LEU A 64 -20.83 -6.79 9.06
C LEU A 64 -20.52 -5.89 10.25
N PRO A 65 -20.61 -6.40 11.49
CA PRO A 65 -20.05 -5.76 12.67
C PRO A 65 -18.61 -5.31 12.46
N ALA A 66 -18.22 -4.21 13.10
CA ALA A 66 -16.90 -3.59 12.91
C ALA A 66 -15.77 -4.57 13.23
N GLU A 67 -15.94 -5.43 14.25
CA GLU A 67 -14.93 -6.42 14.65
C GLU A 67 -14.63 -7.42 13.52
N LEU A 68 -15.69 -7.91 12.86
CA LEU A 68 -15.54 -8.85 11.75
C LEU A 68 -14.89 -8.18 10.53
N ARG A 69 -15.24 -6.92 10.24
CA ARG A 69 -14.58 -6.16 9.17
C ARG A 69 -13.10 -5.96 9.45
N THR A 70 -12.75 -5.58 10.68
CA THR A 70 -11.35 -5.45 11.11
C THR A 70 -10.57 -6.73 10.89
N ARG A 71 -11.12 -7.90 11.29
CA ARG A 71 -10.48 -9.20 11.07
C ARG A 71 -10.29 -9.49 9.58
N ILE A 72 -11.32 -9.27 8.75
CA ILE A 72 -11.23 -9.46 7.29
C ILE A 72 -10.14 -8.57 6.69
N PHE A 73 -10.10 -7.29 7.08
CA PHE A 73 -9.10 -6.36 6.56
C PHE A 73 -7.69 -6.69 7.04
N GLN A 74 -7.52 -7.14 8.28
CA GLN A 74 -6.24 -7.65 8.78
C GLN A 74 -5.77 -8.82 7.91
N TYR A 75 -6.60 -9.83 7.65
CA TYR A 75 -6.24 -10.94 6.77
C TYR A 75 -5.95 -10.50 5.33
N ALA A 76 -6.66 -9.51 4.81
CA ALA A 76 -6.47 -9.03 3.44
C ALA A 76 -5.22 -8.15 3.27
N MET A 77 -4.80 -7.43 4.32
CA MET A 77 -3.75 -6.41 4.24
C MET A 77 -2.46 -6.77 4.99
N SER A 78 -2.53 -7.70 5.94
CA SER A 78 -1.35 -8.28 6.56
C SER A 78 -0.78 -9.33 5.63
N VAL A 79 0.51 -9.22 5.37
CA VAL A 79 1.29 -10.31 4.80
C VAL A 79 2.06 -10.98 5.92
N PRO A 80 2.07 -12.34 5.98
CA PRO A 80 2.88 -13.06 6.96
C PRO A 80 4.38 -12.78 6.80
N ASN A 81 4.78 -12.25 5.63
CA ASN A 81 6.15 -11.92 5.29
C ASN A 81 6.34 -10.40 5.08
N MET A 82 7.60 -10.00 5.19
CA MET A 82 8.11 -8.65 4.98
C MET A 82 7.76 -8.04 3.61
N ILE A 83 7.26 -6.80 3.60
CA ILE A 83 7.10 -6.00 2.39
C ILE A 83 8.47 -5.41 2.02
N ILE A 84 9.10 -5.98 0.99
CA ILE A 84 10.36 -5.45 0.48
C ILE A 84 10.06 -4.29 -0.47
N LEU A 85 10.64 -3.14 -0.16
CA LEU A 85 10.55 -1.95 -1.01
C LEU A 85 11.85 -1.82 -1.79
N PRO A 86 11.86 -2.16 -3.10
CA PRO A 86 13.08 -2.23 -3.87
C PRO A 86 13.61 -0.85 -4.21
N ILE A 87 14.90 -0.84 -4.52
CA ILE A 87 15.60 0.30 -5.10
C ILE A 87 15.10 0.43 -6.55
N GLY A 88 14.12 1.30 -6.78
CA GLY A 88 13.56 1.58 -8.10
C GLY A 88 12.20 0.92 -8.35
N GLN A 89 11.15 1.76 -8.37
CA GLN A 89 9.81 1.67 -9.00
C GLN A 89 8.99 0.35 -9.01
N ARG A 90 9.46 -0.83 -8.59
CA ARG A 90 8.71 -2.10 -8.69
C ARG A 90 8.73 -2.90 -7.40
N HIS A 91 7.77 -2.68 -6.50
CA HIS A 91 7.54 -3.49 -5.31
C HIS A 91 7.75 -4.99 -5.56
N THR A 92 8.78 -5.58 -4.96
CA THR A 92 9.01 -7.03 -4.96
C THR A 92 8.49 -7.56 -3.65
N TYR A 93 7.47 -8.41 -3.69
CA TYR A 93 6.99 -9.10 -2.51
C TYR A 93 7.91 -10.31 -2.30
N GLY A 94 8.30 -10.59 -1.04
CA GLY A 94 9.16 -11.73 -0.73
C GLY A 94 8.57 -13.05 -1.23
N PRO A 95 9.38 -14.11 -1.34
CA PRO A 95 8.89 -15.39 -1.83
C PRO A 95 7.90 -15.99 -0.83
N VAL A 96 6.76 -16.52 -1.30
CA VAL A 96 6.30 -17.91 -1.10
C VAL A 96 4.79 -18.08 -1.39
N ASP A 97 3.96 -17.03 -1.39
CA ASP A 97 2.55 -17.14 -1.81
C ASP A 97 2.13 -15.97 -2.73
N ASP A 98 1.50 -16.28 -3.87
CA ASP A 98 1.11 -15.35 -4.94
C ASP A 98 0.10 -14.24 -4.53
N LYS A 99 -0.22 -14.12 -3.23
CA LYS A 99 -1.23 -13.17 -2.73
C LYS A 99 -0.57 -11.89 -2.29
N LEU A 100 -0.63 -10.89 -3.17
CA LEU A 100 -0.29 -9.52 -2.81
C LEU A 100 -1.25 -9.00 -1.73
N PRO A 101 -0.77 -8.27 -0.71
CA PRO A 101 -1.65 -7.61 0.24
C PRO A 101 -2.56 -6.65 -0.52
N ALA A 102 -3.81 -6.57 -0.10
CA ALA A 102 -4.82 -5.70 -0.70
C ALA A 102 -4.62 -4.23 -0.30
N LEU A 103 -3.42 -3.68 -0.57
CA LEU A 103 -3.03 -2.29 -0.26
C LEU A 103 -3.87 -1.24 -1.00
N HIS A 104 -4.66 -1.66 -1.99
CA HIS A 104 -5.59 -0.81 -2.72
C HIS A 104 -6.95 -0.64 -2.02
N LEU A 105 -7.24 -1.40 -0.94
CA LEU A 105 -8.51 -1.31 -0.19
C LEU A 105 -8.86 0.12 0.27
N PRO A 106 -7.93 0.95 0.77
CA PRO A 106 -8.24 2.34 1.13
C PRO A 106 -8.77 3.17 -0.05
N GLY A 107 -8.55 2.74 -1.30
CA GLY A 107 -9.04 3.42 -2.50
C GLY A 107 -10.50 3.12 -2.87
N VAL A 108 -11.15 2.14 -2.24
CA VAL A 108 -12.49 1.67 -2.64
C VAL A 108 -13.59 2.63 -2.19
N CYS A 109 -13.69 2.91 -0.89
CA CYS A 109 -14.67 3.84 -0.34
C CYS A 109 -14.17 4.47 0.96
N ARG A 110 -14.85 5.53 1.43
CA ARG A 110 -14.45 6.28 2.63
C ARG A 110 -14.50 5.45 3.92
N GLN A 111 -15.47 4.53 4.04
CA GLN A 111 -15.60 3.67 5.20
C GLN A 111 -14.42 2.69 5.29
N ILE A 112 -14.10 1.99 4.19
CA ILE A 112 -12.93 1.12 4.11
C ILE A 112 -11.67 1.93 4.36
N TYR A 113 -11.53 3.13 3.77
CA TYR A 113 -10.41 4.02 4.03
C TYR A 113 -10.22 4.30 5.52
N SER A 114 -11.27 4.68 6.26
CA SER A 114 -11.14 4.94 7.71
C SER A 114 -10.67 3.74 8.51
N GLU A 115 -11.09 2.53 8.11
CA GLU A 115 -10.78 1.31 8.84
C GLU A 115 -9.38 0.79 8.49
N THR A 116 -8.90 1.05 7.27
CA THR A 116 -7.70 0.39 6.70
C THR A 116 -6.50 1.30 6.45
N ALA A 117 -6.65 2.62 6.47
CA ALA A 117 -5.61 3.56 6.02
C ALA A 117 -4.26 3.43 6.76
N THR A 118 -4.29 2.98 8.01
CA THR A 118 -3.11 2.74 8.86
C THR A 118 -2.76 1.25 9.00
N MET A 119 -3.68 0.33 8.69
CA MET A 119 -3.47 -1.11 8.87
C MET A 119 -2.27 -1.62 8.09
N ALA A 120 -2.10 -1.15 6.84
CA ALA A 120 -0.94 -1.50 6.02
C ALA A 120 0.38 -1.23 6.74
N TYR A 121 0.46 -0.21 7.59
CA TYR A 121 1.68 0.20 8.28
C TYR A 121 1.84 -0.46 9.64
N GLY A 122 0.72 -0.73 10.33
CA GLY A 122 0.73 -1.31 11.66
C GLY A 122 0.88 -2.82 11.72
N GLU A 123 0.39 -3.51 10.69
CA GLU A 123 0.31 -4.98 10.66
C GLU A 123 1.42 -5.62 9.83
N ASN A 124 2.32 -4.83 9.23
CA ASN A 124 3.34 -5.32 8.31
C ASN A 124 4.74 -4.83 8.70
N CYS A 125 5.74 -5.68 8.42
CA CYS A 125 7.14 -5.32 8.49
C CYS A 125 7.65 -4.84 7.12
N PHE A 126 8.24 -3.65 7.06
CA PHE A 126 8.81 -3.09 5.83
C PHE A 126 10.31 -3.21 5.81
N SER A 127 10.86 -3.63 4.68
CA SER A 127 12.30 -3.80 4.51
C SER A 127 12.88 -2.98 3.39
N PHE A 128 14.06 -2.43 3.70
CA PHE A 128 14.76 -1.46 2.86
C PHE A 128 16.20 -1.89 2.70
N TRP A 129 16.72 -1.76 1.49
CA TRP A 129 18.11 -2.08 1.20
C TRP A 129 19.12 -1.08 1.77
N THR A 130 18.70 0.15 2.02
CA THR A 130 19.55 1.20 2.57
C THR A 130 18.73 2.13 3.47
N SER A 131 19.40 2.77 4.43
CA SER A 131 18.78 3.80 5.27
C SER A 131 18.26 4.98 4.46
N GLY A 132 18.94 5.36 3.38
CA GLY A 132 18.51 6.45 2.50
C GLY A 132 17.14 6.18 1.84
N VAL A 133 16.89 4.93 1.41
CA VAL A 133 15.58 4.55 0.84
C VAL A 133 14.50 4.52 1.93
N LEU A 134 14.82 4.04 3.13
CA LEU A 134 13.92 4.08 4.28
C LEU A 134 13.49 5.52 4.59
N LEU A 135 14.45 6.44 4.75
CA LEU A 135 14.16 7.84 5.10
C LEU A 135 13.38 8.55 3.98
N ALA A 136 13.73 8.30 2.71
CA ALA A 136 12.99 8.83 1.56
C ALA A 136 11.56 8.26 1.44
N TRP A 137 11.31 7.05 1.92
CA TRP A 137 9.97 6.48 2.01
C TRP A 137 9.18 7.11 3.15
N LEU A 138 9.79 7.23 4.34
CA LEU A 138 9.19 7.84 5.53
C LEU A 138 8.77 9.30 5.28
N SER A 139 9.57 10.08 4.57
CA SER A 139 9.26 11.48 4.25
C SER A 139 8.02 11.66 3.36
N LYS A 140 7.61 10.60 2.65
CA LYS A 140 6.40 10.59 1.81
C LYS A 140 5.17 10.07 2.54
N ARG A 141 5.28 9.71 3.83
CA ARG A 141 4.15 9.22 4.64
C ARG A 141 3.52 10.36 5.42
N THR A 142 2.21 10.25 5.60
CA THR A 142 1.48 11.19 6.47
C THR A 142 1.83 10.92 7.94
N PRO A 143 1.70 11.91 8.84
CA PRO A 143 1.97 11.69 10.27
C PRO A 143 1.18 10.51 10.87
N ALA A 144 -0.08 10.30 10.47
CA ALA A 144 -0.85 9.15 10.93
C ALA A 144 -0.28 7.80 10.45
N GLN A 145 0.29 7.76 9.25
CA GLN A 145 0.95 6.56 8.72
C GLN A 145 2.29 6.33 9.43
N GLN A 146 3.08 7.38 9.68
CA GLN A 146 4.34 7.29 10.42
C GLN A 146 4.11 6.79 11.86
N GLU A 147 3.09 7.31 12.54
CA GLU A 147 2.69 6.83 13.87
C GLU A 147 2.21 5.38 13.89
N ALA A 148 1.74 4.86 12.75
CA ALA A 148 1.28 3.48 12.64
C ALA A 148 2.41 2.49 12.35
N VAL A 149 3.62 2.94 11.99
CA VAL A 149 4.75 2.04 11.72
C VAL A 149 5.33 1.51 13.04
N TYR A 150 5.32 0.19 13.22
CA TYR A 150 5.87 -0.47 14.41
C TYR A 150 7.18 -1.24 14.17
N THR A 151 7.37 -1.81 12.99
CA THR A 151 8.50 -2.71 12.70
C THR A 151 9.12 -2.39 11.35
N LEU A 152 10.45 -2.21 11.34
CA LEU A 152 11.23 -1.92 10.15
C LEU A 152 12.44 -2.85 10.06
N GLN A 153 12.89 -3.12 8.84
CA GLN A 153 14.13 -3.81 8.57
C GLN A 153 14.99 -3.00 7.60
N VAL A 154 16.29 -2.88 7.92
CA VAL A 154 17.25 -2.16 7.08
C VAL A 154 18.44 -3.06 6.79
N GLY A 155 18.61 -3.34 5.52
CA GLY A 155 19.73 -4.09 4.98
C GLY A 155 20.90 -3.20 4.66
N GLY A 156 22.01 -3.84 4.34
CA GLY A 156 23.16 -3.19 3.75
C GLY A 156 24.20 -4.22 3.31
N TRP A 157 24.85 -3.93 2.18
CA TRP A 157 26.06 -4.65 1.77
C TRP A 157 27.20 -4.45 2.75
N LEU A 158 27.23 -3.29 3.42
CA LEU A 158 28.23 -2.94 4.42
C LEU A 158 27.72 -3.27 5.82
N ARG A 159 28.60 -3.83 6.66
CA ARG A 159 28.34 -3.99 8.09
C ARG A 159 28.06 -2.60 8.69
N PHE A 160 26.86 -2.42 9.24
CA PHE A 160 26.57 -1.23 10.04
C PHE A 160 27.45 -1.26 11.30
N THR A 161 28.23 -0.20 11.51
CA THR A 161 28.85 0.03 12.82
C THR A 161 27.74 0.30 13.85
N GLN A 162 27.96 -0.04 15.12
CA GLN A 162 26.98 0.17 16.18
C GLN A 162 26.54 1.65 16.28
N ALA A 163 27.48 2.59 16.13
CA ALA A 163 27.19 4.02 16.10
C ALA A 163 26.25 4.42 14.94
N LYS A 164 26.43 3.84 13.74
CA LYS A 164 25.53 4.09 12.60
C LYS A 164 24.14 3.49 12.82
N LYS A 165 24.03 2.34 13.48
CA LYS A 165 22.73 1.76 13.85
C LYS A 165 21.97 2.67 14.82
N ALA A 166 22.63 3.07 15.91
CA ALA A 166 22.04 3.95 16.93
C ALA A 166 21.61 5.30 16.32
N GLY A 167 22.46 5.93 15.51
CA GLY A 167 22.12 7.19 14.85
C GLY A 167 20.89 7.09 13.93
N LEU A 168 20.77 5.99 13.18
CA LEU A 168 19.59 5.75 12.35
C LEU A 168 18.35 5.48 13.19
N GLU A 169 18.45 4.66 14.24
CA GLU A 169 17.33 4.38 15.15
C GLU A 169 16.79 5.67 15.78
N ASP A 170 17.66 6.56 16.23
CA ASP A 170 17.26 7.84 16.81
C ASP A 170 16.56 8.74 15.78
N GLU A 171 17.06 8.79 14.55
CA GLU A 171 16.44 9.53 13.46
C GLU A 171 15.05 8.98 13.12
N VAL A 172 14.93 7.66 13.00
CA VAL A 172 13.67 7.01 12.66
C VAL A 172 12.66 7.12 13.81
N LYS A 173 13.08 7.02 15.08
CA LYS A 173 12.20 7.21 16.24
C LYS A 173 11.66 8.63 16.36
N LYS A 174 12.41 9.65 15.90
CA LYS A 174 11.88 11.03 15.78
C LYS A 174 10.72 11.12 14.80
N ILE A 175 10.75 10.35 13.71
CA ILE A 175 9.72 10.33 12.67
C ILE A 175 8.55 9.39 13.07
N CYS A 176 8.87 8.21 13.60
CA CYS A 176 7.94 7.16 13.98
C CYS A 176 8.03 6.93 15.50
N PRO A 177 7.34 7.75 16.32
CA PRO A 177 7.51 7.71 17.78
C PRO A 177 7.00 6.40 18.43
N LYS A 178 6.16 5.64 17.72
CA LYS A 178 5.63 4.35 18.20
C LYS A 178 6.43 3.13 17.70
N LEU A 179 7.54 3.36 17.01
CA LEU A 179 8.36 2.29 16.49
C LEU A 179 8.88 1.40 17.62
N ARG A 180 8.64 0.09 17.50
CA ARG A 180 9.08 -0.92 18.47
C ARG A 180 10.47 -1.43 18.14
N GLU A 181 10.72 -1.73 16.86
CA GLU A 181 11.93 -2.41 16.43
C GLU A 181 12.42 -1.93 15.05
N ILE A 182 13.74 -1.78 14.94
CA ILE A 182 14.45 -1.72 13.65
C ILE A 182 15.48 -2.85 13.64
N ALA A 183 15.24 -3.88 12.83
CA ALA A 183 16.19 -4.95 12.64
C ALA A 183 17.18 -4.59 11.51
N PHE A 184 18.46 -4.90 11.72
CA PHE A 184 19.53 -4.65 10.75
C PHE A 184 20.07 -5.98 10.24
N PHE A 185 20.09 -6.16 8.92
CA PHE A 185 20.63 -7.37 8.30
C PHE A 185 21.83 -7.09 7.40
N GLY A 186 22.84 -7.97 7.44
CA GLY A 186 24.06 -7.88 6.63
C GLY A 186 24.03 -8.76 5.38
N SER A 187 25.13 -8.76 4.62
CA SER A 187 25.30 -9.55 3.38
C SER A 187 25.14 -11.07 3.53
N GLU A 188 25.16 -11.58 4.76
CA GLU A 188 24.93 -13.00 5.09
C GLU A 188 23.53 -13.49 4.67
N PHE A 189 22.59 -12.58 4.39
CA PHE A 189 21.23 -12.88 3.92
C PHE A 189 21.14 -13.45 2.50
N LEU A 190 22.16 -13.29 1.66
CA LEU A 190 22.13 -13.82 0.29
C LEU A 190 22.42 -15.34 0.23
N GLY A 191 22.90 -15.94 1.33
CA GLY A 191 23.27 -17.36 1.40
C GLY A 191 22.37 -18.26 2.25
N MET A 192 21.53 -17.70 3.13
CA MET A 192 20.65 -18.49 4.00
C MET A 192 19.18 -18.27 3.61
N GLY A 193 18.50 -19.37 3.24
CA GLY A 193 17.10 -19.35 2.85
C GLY A 193 16.21 -18.58 3.84
N TRP A 194 15.29 -17.79 3.27
CA TRP A 194 14.38 -16.82 3.89
C TRP A 194 13.50 -17.33 5.04
N SER A 195 13.50 -18.64 5.33
CA SER A 195 12.57 -19.30 6.25
C SER A 195 12.90 -19.15 7.75
N ARG A 196 14.06 -18.60 8.14
CA ARG A 196 14.51 -18.62 9.56
C ARG A 196 14.26 -17.35 10.37
N TYR A 197 13.80 -16.25 9.77
CA TYR A 197 13.68 -14.96 10.46
C TYR A 197 12.25 -14.53 10.84
N THR A 198 11.25 -15.38 10.63
CA THR A 198 9.86 -15.15 11.11
C THR A 198 9.66 -15.50 12.59
N GLY A 199 10.74 -15.64 13.36
CA GLY A 199 10.71 -15.83 14.83
C GLY A 199 10.22 -14.61 15.63
N ILE A 200 9.49 -13.68 15.02
CA ILE A 200 8.69 -12.71 15.76
C ILE A 200 7.45 -13.47 16.23
N SER A 201 7.55 -14.00 17.45
CA SER A 201 6.45 -14.65 18.17
C SER A 201 5.20 -13.79 18.07
N ALA A 202 4.19 -14.26 17.34
CA ALA A 202 2.83 -13.78 17.51
C ALA A 202 2.41 -14.10 18.95
N ALA A 203 2.36 -13.08 19.79
CA ALA A 203 1.68 -13.09 21.07
C ALA A 203 0.30 -12.45 20.91
#